data_AF-A0A8C4QRJ0-F1
#
_entry.id   AF-A0A8C4QRJ0-F1
#
_cell.length_a   1.000
_cell.length_b   1.000
_cell.length_c   1.000
_cell.angle_alpha   90.00
_cell.angle_beta   90.00
_cell.angle_gamma   90.00
#
_symmetry.space_group_name_H-M   'P 1'
#
loop_
_entity.id
_entity.type
_entity.pdbx_description
1 polymer ?
#
loop_
_entity_poly.entity_id
_entity_poly.type
_entity_poly.pdbx_seq_one_letter_code
_entity_poly.pdbx_strand_id
1 'polypeptide(L)'
;MRFFRQANRLQQVANYHNTIAQQMIPSQQPMLLQAALAFEQVIKGVQGPPEKMQVSWSDPDSLEAFIEQLQAAAARLSTENRHMRQLHLRLAEQVVGLMSVDLLKNQQKWKDKLQGLRQIMAMLVAQGVRPEDLGPWQHHWNEQLYKALEVQYRWGLEGLTQHLQQRTVDLTFSQGVLQFRPPLEELRTWYYRELRRFLNLPTTFRGVSDELTEAQHIFSPMMERNADRFLTVYSQAENLFSRLELAAEQFQEWVVWGQVDMEQLITQHLHTTADWELNFRTLKARGKGAEKLPSQLHVDCVSVNCSPVKAVIDDHLQRLFETLLESLRRAVQAHITEVDSFIMEATEMLSRRPQSVEEVGDAHERHTELVKSFPQFMPVINDAESKNKLLRSVGGTGVAALADLRKRWEELHDLMEAHQRIVQEQISTLKSGVVTRLATWQADLERFVSHWRQFRPGDALLEIEGPETHGALEMVRGHQTDFQVLQAERERLW
;
A
#
# COMPACT_ATOMS: atom_id res chain seq x y z
N MET A 1 56.67 -40.37 74.94
CA MET A 1 56.40 -39.19 74.09
C MET A 1 57.20 -39.15 72.77
N ARG A 2 57.88 -40.22 72.33
CA ARG A 2 58.74 -40.15 71.11
C ARG A 2 58.00 -40.24 69.76
N PHE A 3 56.78 -40.79 69.73
CA PHE A 3 56.04 -41.03 68.47
C PHE A 3 54.69 -40.31 68.35
N PHE A 4 54.36 -39.41 69.28
CA PHE A 4 53.04 -38.76 69.34
C PHE A 4 52.77 -37.87 68.12
N ARG A 5 53.78 -37.19 67.60
CA ARG A 5 53.66 -36.34 66.40
C ARG A 5 53.43 -37.19 65.14
N GLN A 6 54.18 -38.27 64.99
CA GLN A 6 54.06 -39.23 63.89
C GLN A 6 52.68 -39.92 63.91
N ALA A 7 52.20 -40.33 65.10
CA ALA A 7 50.86 -40.91 65.28
C ALA A 7 49.73 -39.95 64.87
N ASN A 8 49.81 -38.68 65.27
CA ASN A 8 48.80 -37.68 64.86
C ASN A 8 48.80 -37.44 63.34
N ARG A 9 49.97 -37.41 62.69
CA ARG A 9 50.07 -37.26 61.23
C ARG A 9 49.48 -38.47 60.50
N LEU A 10 49.77 -39.69 60.96
CA LEU A 10 49.18 -40.92 60.43
C LEU A 10 47.67 -40.96 60.64
N GLN A 11 47.16 -40.54 61.81
CA GLN A 11 45.73 -40.45 62.08
C GLN A 11 45.03 -39.48 61.11
N GLN A 12 45.64 -38.33 60.82
CA GLN A 12 45.10 -37.36 59.85
C GLN A 12 45.00 -37.96 58.44
N VAL A 13 46.03 -38.68 57.99
CA VAL A 13 45.99 -39.36 56.69
C VAL A 13 44.99 -40.51 56.67
N ALA A 14 44.88 -41.29 57.74
CA ALA A 14 43.89 -42.36 57.86
C ALA A 14 42.45 -41.82 57.79
N ASN A 15 42.19 -40.72 58.50
CA ASN A 15 40.90 -40.02 58.43
C ASN A 15 40.64 -39.49 57.01
N TYR A 16 41.67 -38.99 56.33
CA TYR A 16 41.56 -38.54 54.94
C TYR A 16 41.24 -39.70 53.98
N HIS A 17 41.95 -40.83 54.05
CA HIS A 17 41.68 -42.03 53.26
C HIS A 17 40.23 -42.52 53.46
N ASN A 18 39.72 -42.49 54.69
CA ASN A 18 38.36 -42.92 55.01
C ASN A 18 37.27 -41.97 54.50
N THR A 19 37.58 -40.69 54.25
CA THR A 19 36.59 -39.66 53.89
C THR A 19 36.71 -39.16 52.45
N ILE A 20 37.87 -39.32 51.79
CA ILE A 20 38.11 -38.75 50.46
C ILE A 20 37.16 -39.32 49.41
N ALA A 21 36.84 -40.62 49.48
CA ALA A 21 35.89 -41.26 48.57
C ALA A 21 34.49 -40.63 48.66
N GLN A 22 34.06 -40.18 49.85
CA GLN A 22 32.79 -39.47 50.06
C GLN A 22 32.84 -38.02 49.59
N GLN A 23 34.03 -37.41 49.52
CA GLN A 23 34.24 -36.04 49.06
C GLN A 23 34.42 -35.93 47.55
N MET A 24 34.71 -37.05 46.86
CA MET A 24 34.84 -37.10 45.40
C MET A 24 33.45 -37.15 44.76
N ILE A 25 33.25 -36.36 43.71
CA ILE A 25 32.02 -36.44 42.91
C ILE A 25 32.05 -37.75 42.11
N PRO A 26 31.00 -38.60 42.14
CA PRO A 26 31.00 -39.90 41.49
C PRO A 26 31.40 -39.86 40.00
N SER A 27 30.90 -38.89 39.25
CA SER A 27 31.23 -38.72 37.83
C SER A 27 32.66 -38.25 37.57
N GLN A 28 33.40 -37.81 38.60
CA GLN A 28 34.79 -37.38 38.51
C GLN A 28 35.80 -38.40 39.05
N GLN A 29 35.33 -39.46 39.71
CA GLN A 29 36.19 -40.48 40.31
C GLN A 29 37.20 -41.11 39.33
N PRO A 30 36.83 -41.44 38.07
CA PRO A 30 37.80 -42.01 37.11
C PRO A 30 38.96 -41.07 36.79
N MET A 31 38.71 -39.75 36.74
CA MET A 31 39.75 -38.75 36.47
C MET A 31 40.74 -38.60 37.63
N LEU A 32 40.33 -38.94 38.85
CA LEU A 32 41.18 -38.94 40.04
C LEU A 32 41.84 -40.31 40.29
N LEU A 33 41.54 -41.32 39.46
CA LEU A 33 41.97 -42.70 39.68
C LEU A 33 43.49 -42.83 39.73
N GLN A 34 44.22 -42.15 38.86
CA GLN A 34 45.69 -42.21 38.85
C GLN A 34 46.30 -41.66 40.15
N ALA A 35 45.77 -40.54 40.67
CA ALA A 35 46.23 -39.97 41.93
C ALA A 35 45.79 -40.82 43.13
N ALA A 36 44.62 -41.43 43.08
CA ALA A 36 44.13 -42.37 44.09
C ALA A 36 44.99 -43.65 44.14
N LEU A 37 45.33 -44.23 42.98
CA LEU A 37 46.21 -45.39 42.87
C LEU A 37 47.63 -45.07 43.33
N ALA A 38 48.17 -43.89 43.00
CA ALA A 38 49.47 -43.45 43.49
C ALA A 38 49.47 -43.32 45.03
N PHE A 39 48.40 -42.81 45.62
CA PHE A 39 48.23 -42.76 47.08
C PHE A 39 48.12 -44.17 47.69
N GLU A 40 47.35 -45.08 47.10
CA GLU A 40 47.25 -46.47 47.55
C GLU A 40 48.58 -47.24 47.43
N GLN A 41 49.37 -47.00 46.39
CA GLN A 41 50.68 -47.62 46.20
C GLN A 41 51.68 -47.21 47.29
N VAL A 42 51.62 -45.96 47.75
CA VAL A 42 52.39 -45.49 48.90
C VAL A 42 51.92 -46.18 50.18
N ILE A 43 50.60 -46.34 50.39
CA ILE A 43 50.06 -47.08 51.55
C ILE A 43 50.49 -48.56 51.55
N LYS A 44 50.47 -49.21 50.37
CA LYS A 44 50.81 -50.63 50.20
C LYS A 44 52.32 -50.90 50.15
N GLY A 45 53.16 -49.86 50.15
CA GLY A 45 54.63 -49.99 50.20
C GLY A 45 55.27 -50.62 48.96
N VAL A 46 54.63 -50.52 47.79
CA VAL A 46 54.99 -51.30 46.58
C VAL A 46 56.24 -50.77 45.84
N GLN A 47 56.77 -49.61 46.24
CA GLN A 47 58.02 -49.09 45.68
C GLN A 47 59.26 -49.64 46.43
N GLY A 48 59.51 -50.95 46.32
CA GLY A 48 60.77 -51.56 46.77
C GLY A 48 60.75 -53.10 46.84
N PRO A 49 61.92 -53.78 46.80
CA PRO A 49 62.02 -55.22 46.99
C PRO A 49 61.49 -55.64 48.39
N PRO A 50 60.97 -56.87 48.54
CA PRO A 50 60.19 -57.33 49.70
C PRO A 50 60.89 -57.25 51.06
N GLU A 51 62.21 -57.02 51.11
CA GLU A 51 62.99 -56.84 52.34
C GLU A 51 62.88 -55.42 52.95
N LYS A 52 62.43 -54.40 52.21
CA LYS A 52 62.19 -53.02 52.71
C LYS A 52 60.73 -52.75 53.10
N MET A 53 59.92 -53.80 53.15
CA MET A 53 58.46 -53.73 53.17
C MET A 53 57.86 -53.50 54.57
N GLN A 54 58.69 -53.36 55.60
CA GLN A 54 58.25 -53.07 56.98
C GLN A 54 58.91 -51.79 57.47
N VAL A 55 58.22 -50.66 57.31
CA VAL A 55 58.54 -49.43 58.04
C VAL A 55 58.35 -49.73 59.52
N SER A 56 59.47 -49.93 60.23
CA SER A 56 59.47 -50.30 61.64
C SER A 56 59.42 -49.04 62.52
N TRP A 57 58.66 -49.06 63.61
CA TRP A 57 58.68 -47.99 64.62
C TRP A 57 60.07 -47.83 65.30
N SER A 58 60.98 -48.76 65.04
CA SER A 58 62.37 -48.76 65.51
C SER A 58 63.31 -47.86 64.70
N ASP A 59 62.94 -47.43 63.49
CA ASP A 59 63.73 -46.53 62.64
C ASP A 59 62.98 -45.20 62.40
N PRO A 60 63.26 -44.15 63.18
CA PRO A 60 62.54 -42.88 63.09
C PRO A 60 62.68 -42.16 61.74
N ASP A 61 63.83 -42.29 61.07
CA ASP A 61 64.12 -41.54 59.84
C ASP A 61 63.36 -42.13 58.64
N SER A 62 63.27 -43.46 58.53
CA SER A 62 62.45 -44.10 57.49
C SER A 62 60.96 -43.96 57.73
N LEU A 63 60.51 -43.93 59.00
CA LEU A 63 59.12 -43.63 59.36
C LEU A 63 58.74 -42.19 58.99
N GLU A 64 59.62 -41.22 59.24
CA GLU A 64 59.36 -39.82 58.89
C GLU A 64 59.33 -39.61 57.37
N ALA A 65 60.27 -40.21 56.62
CA ALA A 65 60.27 -40.17 55.16
C ALA A 65 59.01 -40.83 54.55
N PHE A 66 58.54 -41.95 55.11
CA PHE A 66 57.30 -42.59 54.69
C PHE A 66 56.07 -41.70 54.96
N ILE A 67 56.00 -41.09 56.15
CA ILE A 67 54.92 -40.16 56.51
C ILE A 67 54.91 -38.95 55.57
N GLU A 68 56.08 -38.40 55.22
CA GLU A 68 56.19 -37.28 54.27
C GLU A 68 55.72 -37.66 52.87
N GLN A 69 56.14 -38.81 52.34
CA GLN A 69 55.68 -39.30 51.03
C GLN A 69 54.16 -39.55 51.02
N LEU A 70 53.63 -40.13 52.10
CA LEU A 70 52.21 -40.40 52.26
C LEU A 70 51.40 -39.10 52.37
N GLN A 71 51.90 -38.11 53.12
CA GLN A 71 51.28 -36.78 53.22
C GLN A 71 51.33 -36.03 51.87
N ALA A 72 52.42 -36.13 51.13
CA ALA A 72 52.55 -35.52 49.80
C ALA A 72 51.55 -36.13 48.80
N ALA A 73 51.41 -37.46 48.78
CA ALA A 73 50.43 -38.15 47.93
C ALA A 73 48.98 -37.79 48.32
N ALA A 74 48.67 -37.73 49.61
CA ALA A 74 47.36 -37.28 50.11
C ALA A 74 47.07 -35.81 49.72
N ALA A 75 48.06 -34.92 49.88
CA ALA A 75 47.93 -33.50 49.54
C ALA A 75 47.72 -33.29 48.04
N ARG A 76 48.41 -34.05 47.19
CA ARG A 76 48.20 -34.04 45.74
C ARG A 76 46.78 -34.45 45.38
N LEU A 77 46.30 -35.59 45.89
CA LEU A 77 44.93 -36.06 45.66
C LEU A 77 43.88 -35.05 46.13
N SER A 78 44.13 -34.40 47.27
CA SER A 78 43.23 -33.40 47.84
C SER A 78 43.14 -32.14 46.97
N THR A 79 44.29 -31.71 46.44
CA THR A 79 44.41 -30.56 45.55
C THR A 79 43.71 -30.83 44.22
N GLU A 80 43.98 -31.99 43.61
CA GLU A 80 43.32 -32.41 42.37
C GLU A 80 41.79 -32.54 42.57
N ASN A 81 41.33 -33.19 43.64
CA ASN A 81 39.89 -33.28 43.94
C ASN A 81 39.24 -31.90 44.15
N ARG A 82 39.90 -30.99 44.87
CA ARG A 82 39.39 -29.61 45.05
C ARG A 82 39.30 -28.87 43.72
N HIS A 83 40.31 -29.00 42.86
CA HIS A 83 40.30 -28.40 41.53
C HIS A 83 39.15 -28.96 40.68
N MET A 84 38.95 -30.28 40.65
CA MET A 84 37.86 -30.92 39.91
C MET A 84 36.49 -30.48 40.39
N ARG A 85 36.30 -30.33 41.70
CA ARG A 85 35.06 -29.79 42.28
C ARG A 85 34.82 -28.33 41.89
N GLN A 86 35.85 -27.50 41.84
CA GLN A 86 35.72 -26.11 41.37
C GLN A 86 35.30 -26.06 39.90
N LEU A 87 35.90 -26.89 39.04
CA LEU A 87 35.48 -27.01 37.64
C LEU A 87 34.02 -27.49 37.54
N HIS A 88 33.61 -28.47 38.34
CA HIS A 88 32.22 -28.94 38.38
C HIS A 88 31.24 -27.81 38.70
N LEU A 89 31.51 -27.00 39.72
CA LEU A 89 30.65 -25.87 40.10
C LEU A 89 30.60 -24.80 39.00
N ARG A 90 31.73 -24.53 38.33
CA ARG A 90 31.78 -23.60 37.21
C ARG A 90 30.93 -24.07 36.02
N LEU A 91 30.98 -25.36 35.68
CA LEU A 91 30.13 -25.94 34.64
C LEU A 91 28.65 -25.86 35.05
N ALA A 92 28.33 -26.13 36.31
CA ALA A 92 26.96 -26.03 36.84
C ALA A 92 26.38 -24.63 36.61
N GLU A 93 27.13 -23.59 36.97
CA GLU A 93 26.71 -22.20 36.78
C GLU A 93 26.49 -21.86 35.30
N GLN A 94 27.38 -22.33 34.41
CA GLN A 94 27.22 -22.10 32.98
C GLN A 94 25.98 -22.77 32.40
N VAL A 95 25.70 -24.02 32.80
CA VAL A 95 24.55 -24.82 32.33
C VAL A 95 23.23 -24.30 32.90
N VAL A 96 23.17 -23.97 34.19
CA VAL A 96 21.98 -23.34 34.79
C VAL A 96 21.68 -22.01 34.10
N GLY A 97 22.71 -21.21 33.82
CA GLY A 97 22.55 -19.97 33.07
C GLY A 97 22.06 -20.15 31.62
N LEU A 98 22.19 -21.34 31.02
CA LEU A 98 21.62 -21.63 29.69
C LEU A 98 20.08 -21.78 29.73
N MET A 99 19.52 -22.18 30.87
CA MET A 99 18.08 -22.36 31.03
C MET A 99 17.27 -21.08 30.84
N SER A 100 17.92 -19.90 30.92
CA SER A 100 17.31 -18.59 30.71
C SER A 100 17.70 -17.92 29.38
N VAL A 101 18.40 -18.63 28.49
CA VAL A 101 18.87 -18.08 27.21
C VAL A 101 18.00 -18.59 26.08
N ASP A 102 17.26 -17.67 25.45
CA ASP A 102 16.41 -17.98 24.29
C ASP A 102 17.21 -18.64 23.15
N LEU A 103 16.79 -19.85 22.78
CA LEU A 103 17.46 -20.71 21.82
C LEU A 103 17.42 -20.19 20.37
N LEU A 104 16.41 -19.39 20.04
CA LEU A 104 16.20 -18.84 18.69
C LEU A 104 16.86 -17.48 18.54
N LYS A 105 16.68 -16.59 19.53
CA LYS A 105 17.21 -15.21 19.51
C LYS A 105 18.70 -15.16 19.83
N ASN A 106 19.17 -15.99 20.77
CA ASN A 106 20.53 -15.92 21.31
C ASN A 106 21.39 -17.15 20.96
N GLN A 107 21.31 -17.64 19.71
CA GLN A 107 22.07 -18.81 19.24
C GLN A 107 23.59 -18.67 19.48
N GLN A 108 24.14 -17.46 19.36
CA GLN A 108 25.57 -17.23 19.60
C GLN A 108 25.96 -17.46 21.06
N LYS A 109 25.15 -16.99 22.02
CA LYS A 109 25.41 -17.20 23.45
C LYS A 109 25.40 -18.68 23.82
N TRP A 110 24.54 -19.47 23.18
CA TRP A 110 24.54 -20.93 23.30
C TRP A 110 25.84 -21.55 22.80
N LYS A 111 26.29 -21.16 21.60
CA LYS A 111 27.57 -21.63 21.03
C LYS A 111 28.76 -21.27 21.91
N ASP A 112 28.83 -20.03 22.39
CA ASP A 112 29.93 -19.54 23.21
C ASP A 112 30.01 -20.30 24.55
N LYS A 113 28.88 -20.51 25.21
CA LYS A 113 28.83 -21.27 26.47
C LYS A 113 29.20 -22.74 26.25
N LEU A 114 28.69 -23.38 25.20
CA LEU A 114 29.07 -24.76 24.86
C LEU A 114 30.55 -24.89 24.53
N GLN A 115 31.11 -23.93 23.79
CA GLN A 115 32.54 -23.88 23.51
C GLN A 115 33.35 -23.74 24.80
N GLY A 116 32.89 -22.91 25.74
CA GLY A 116 33.50 -22.80 27.08
C GLY A 116 33.52 -24.14 27.83
N LEU A 117 32.44 -24.92 27.79
CA LEU A 117 32.39 -26.25 28.39
C LEU A 117 33.41 -27.19 27.73
N ARG A 118 33.48 -27.21 26.39
CA ARG A 118 34.42 -28.06 25.63
C ARG A 118 35.87 -27.68 25.87
N GLN A 119 36.16 -26.39 26.02
CA GLN A 119 37.50 -25.90 26.38
C GLN A 119 37.96 -26.43 27.74
N ILE A 120 37.06 -26.54 28.72
CA ILE A 120 37.39 -27.12 30.02
C ILE A 120 37.70 -28.61 29.89
N MET A 121 36.94 -29.35 29.06
CA MET A 121 37.23 -30.76 28.76
C MET A 121 38.59 -30.93 28.09
N ALA A 122 38.87 -30.12 27.06
CA ALA A 122 40.15 -30.15 26.35
C ALA A 122 41.34 -29.77 27.25
N MET A 123 41.15 -28.82 28.16
CA MET A 123 42.16 -28.43 29.16
C MET A 123 42.53 -29.62 30.06
N LEU A 124 41.56 -30.41 30.51
CA LEU A 124 41.83 -31.58 31.35
C LEU A 124 42.58 -32.68 30.60
N VAL A 125 42.26 -32.92 29.33
CA VAL A 125 43.03 -33.84 28.47
C VAL A 125 44.47 -33.36 28.33
N ALA A 126 44.68 -32.05 28.08
CA ALA A 126 46.01 -31.47 27.98
C ALA A 126 46.82 -31.54 29.30
N GLN A 127 46.14 -31.58 30.45
CA GLN A 127 46.75 -31.77 31.77
C GLN A 127 47.07 -33.25 32.10
N GLY A 128 46.77 -34.18 31.18
CA GLY A 128 47.14 -35.59 31.30
C GLY A 128 46.00 -36.52 31.72
N VAL A 129 44.75 -36.04 31.82
CA VAL A 129 43.59 -36.91 32.04
C VAL A 129 43.32 -37.71 30.77
N ARG A 130 43.17 -39.03 30.90
CA ARG A 130 42.88 -39.89 29.75
C ARG A 130 41.46 -39.62 29.23
N PRO A 131 41.23 -39.61 27.91
CA PRO A 131 39.88 -39.43 27.34
C PRO A 131 38.84 -40.41 27.88
N GLU A 132 39.23 -41.66 28.14
CA GLU A 132 38.35 -42.70 28.69
C GLU A 132 37.85 -42.35 30.11
N ASP A 133 38.69 -41.71 30.92
CA ASP A 133 38.36 -41.31 32.29
C ASP A 133 37.41 -40.09 32.32
N LEU A 134 37.34 -39.32 31.23
CA LEU A 134 36.43 -38.19 31.07
C LEU A 134 34.99 -38.62 30.74
N GLY A 135 34.79 -39.82 30.18
CA GLY A 135 33.50 -40.29 29.68
C GLY A 135 32.35 -40.14 30.70
N PRO A 136 32.48 -40.64 31.94
CA PRO A 136 31.42 -40.51 32.95
C PRO A 136 31.07 -39.06 33.32
N TRP A 137 32.05 -38.15 33.28
CA TRP A 137 31.83 -36.73 33.54
C TRP A 137 31.18 -36.02 32.36
N GLN A 138 31.60 -36.35 31.13
CA GLN A 138 30.99 -35.86 29.90
C GLN A 138 29.52 -36.30 29.80
N HIS A 139 29.24 -37.58 30.10
CA HIS A 139 27.89 -38.10 30.14
C HIS A 139 27.02 -37.35 31.16
N HIS A 140 27.52 -37.16 32.38
CA HIS A 140 26.81 -36.38 33.41
C HIS A 140 26.44 -34.96 32.96
N TRP A 141 27.37 -34.26 32.28
CA TRP A 141 27.11 -32.90 31.79
C TRP A 141 26.22 -32.87 30.56
N ASN A 142 26.28 -33.86 29.68
CA ASN A 142 25.32 -33.99 28.58
C ASN A 142 23.90 -34.19 29.11
N GLU A 143 23.70 -34.95 30.18
CA GLU A 143 22.40 -35.08 30.87
C GLU A 143 21.92 -33.76 31.49
N GLN A 144 22.82 -32.93 32.04
CA GLN A 144 22.41 -31.60 32.56
C GLN A 144 22.12 -30.61 31.42
N LEU A 145 22.91 -30.64 30.35
CA LEU A 145 22.65 -29.87 29.14
C LEU A 145 21.33 -30.28 28.48
N TYR A 146 20.98 -31.57 28.52
CA TYR A 146 19.71 -32.06 28.01
C TYR A 146 18.54 -31.35 28.68
N LYS A 147 18.56 -31.26 30.02
CA LYS A 147 17.51 -30.56 30.78
C LYS A 147 17.44 -29.08 30.41
N ALA A 148 18.59 -28.41 30.30
CA ALA A 148 18.63 -27.00 29.93
C ALA A 148 18.12 -26.75 28.50
N LEU A 149 18.51 -27.63 27.57
CA LEU A 149 18.05 -27.60 26.19
C LEU A 149 16.56 -27.91 26.09
N GLU A 150 16.04 -28.90 26.82
CA GLU A 150 14.63 -29.29 26.79
C GLU A 150 13.71 -28.17 27.27
N VAL A 151 14.08 -27.46 28.35
CA VAL A 151 13.32 -26.29 28.82
C VAL A 151 13.20 -25.23 27.72
N GLN A 152 14.33 -24.89 27.09
CA GLN A 152 14.34 -23.87 26.04
C GLN A 152 13.73 -24.35 24.71
N TYR A 153 13.83 -25.64 24.42
CA TYR A 153 13.19 -26.27 23.26
C TYR A 153 11.66 -26.22 23.41
N ARG A 154 11.13 -26.63 24.57
CA ARG A 154 9.69 -26.54 24.87
C ARG A 154 9.18 -25.11 24.83
N TRP A 155 9.91 -24.17 25.43
CA TRP A 155 9.58 -22.74 25.37
C TRP A 155 9.55 -22.22 23.94
N GLY A 156 10.54 -22.62 23.12
CA GLY A 156 10.60 -22.25 21.71
C GLY A 156 9.49 -22.89 20.86
N LEU A 157 9.04 -24.11 21.19
CA LEU A 157 7.88 -24.74 20.54
C LEU A 157 6.59 -23.97 20.86
N GLU A 158 6.40 -23.47 22.08
CA GLU A 158 5.18 -22.75 22.45
C GLU A 158 5.08 -21.35 21.82
N GLY A 159 6.23 -20.70 21.56
CA GLY A 159 6.32 -19.31 21.09
C GLY A 159 7.15 -19.10 19.83
N LEU A 160 7.25 -20.10 18.94
CA LEU A 160 8.16 -20.06 17.78
C LEU A 160 7.92 -18.83 16.90
N THR A 161 6.66 -18.52 16.56
CA THR A 161 6.31 -17.37 15.71
C THR A 161 6.77 -16.05 16.31
N GLN A 162 6.80 -15.92 17.63
CA GLN A 162 7.18 -14.69 18.34
C GLN A 162 8.69 -14.55 18.52
N HIS A 163 9.42 -15.66 18.46
CA HIS A 163 10.85 -15.70 18.78
C HIS A 163 11.76 -15.78 17.55
N LEU A 164 11.21 -16.11 16.39
CA LEU A 164 11.93 -16.05 15.12
C LEU A 164 12.43 -14.63 14.82
N GLN A 165 13.53 -14.56 14.07
CA GLN A 165 14.05 -13.28 13.59
C GLN A 165 13.03 -12.59 12.71
N GLN A 166 12.84 -11.29 12.97
CA GLN A 166 11.88 -10.49 12.24
C GLN A 166 12.26 -10.39 10.77
N ARG A 167 11.31 -10.65 9.88
CA ARG A 167 11.46 -10.53 8.44
C ARG A 167 10.54 -9.43 7.91
N THR A 168 11.11 -8.51 7.13
CA THR A 168 10.34 -7.44 6.49
C THR A 168 9.82 -7.88 5.12
N VAL A 169 8.59 -7.48 4.81
CA VAL A 169 7.84 -7.78 3.59
C VAL A 169 7.13 -6.50 3.17
N ASP A 170 7.09 -6.20 1.88
CA ASP A 170 6.35 -5.05 1.38
C ASP A 170 4.93 -5.46 0.98
N LEU A 171 3.95 -4.62 1.28
CA LEU A 171 2.60 -4.72 0.74
C LEU A 171 2.44 -3.74 -0.42
N THR A 172 2.13 -4.28 -1.60
CA THR A 172 2.07 -3.52 -2.86
C THR A 172 0.74 -3.75 -3.56
N PHE A 173 0.33 -2.81 -4.40
CA PHE A 173 -0.80 -2.98 -5.30
C PHE A 173 -0.30 -2.94 -6.74
N SER A 174 -0.47 -4.03 -7.48
CA SER A 174 0.00 -4.16 -8.86
C SER A 174 -1.00 -4.97 -9.67
N GLN A 175 -1.21 -4.58 -10.94
CA GLN A 175 -2.15 -5.25 -11.85
C GLN A 175 -3.57 -5.38 -11.27
N GLY A 176 -4.00 -4.42 -10.45
CA GLY A 176 -5.31 -4.43 -9.80
C GLY A 176 -5.41 -5.35 -8.58
N VAL A 177 -4.32 -5.96 -8.12
CA VAL A 177 -4.33 -6.91 -6.99
C VAL A 177 -3.37 -6.47 -5.89
N LEU A 178 -3.82 -6.62 -4.66
CA LEU A 178 -2.99 -6.41 -3.47
C LEU A 178 -2.12 -7.65 -3.23
N GLN A 179 -0.81 -7.47 -3.18
CA GLN A 179 0.14 -8.58 -3.10
C GLN A 179 1.32 -8.27 -2.17
N PHE A 180 1.80 -9.31 -1.51
CA PHE A 180 3.03 -9.27 -0.72
C PHE A 180 4.26 -9.41 -1.60
N ARG A 181 5.34 -8.72 -1.23
CA ARG A 181 6.66 -8.86 -1.83
C ARG A 181 7.71 -9.09 -0.74
N PRO A 182 8.33 -10.29 -0.68
CA PRO A 182 8.09 -11.47 -1.52
C PRO A 182 6.67 -12.07 -1.33
N PRO A 183 6.19 -12.92 -2.27
CA PRO A 183 4.89 -13.58 -2.18
C PRO A 183 4.73 -14.45 -0.92
N LEU A 184 3.48 -14.74 -0.54
CA LEU A 184 3.18 -15.55 0.65
C LEU A 184 3.80 -16.95 0.56
N GLU A 185 3.90 -17.54 -0.63
CA GLU A 185 4.49 -18.85 -0.86
C GLU A 185 5.98 -18.88 -0.49
N GLU A 186 6.72 -17.83 -0.83
CA GLU A 186 8.13 -17.69 -0.46
C GLU A 186 8.29 -17.46 1.05
N LEU A 187 7.38 -16.69 1.66
CA LEU A 187 7.36 -16.49 3.10
C LEU A 187 7.05 -17.79 3.85
N ARG A 188 6.09 -18.58 3.36
CA ARG A 188 5.78 -19.92 3.86
C ARG A 188 6.99 -20.83 3.75
N THR A 189 7.65 -20.86 2.58
CA THR A 189 8.86 -21.68 2.36
C THR A 189 9.96 -21.34 3.35
N TRP A 190 10.24 -20.05 3.56
CA TRP A 190 11.21 -19.59 4.55
C TRP A 190 10.82 -19.97 5.98
N TYR A 191 9.58 -19.69 6.38
CA TYR A 191 9.11 -19.97 7.74
C TYR A 191 9.21 -21.47 8.03
N TYR A 192 8.75 -22.31 7.11
CA TYR A 192 8.82 -23.75 7.24
C TYR A 192 10.25 -24.29 7.25
N ARG A 193 11.19 -23.62 6.57
CA ARG A 193 12.61 -23.94 6.67
C ARG A 193 13.16 -23.66 8.07
N GLU A 194 12.86 -22.50 8.65
CA GLU A 194 13.30 -22.16 10.01
C GLU A 194 12.61 -23.04 11.06
N LEU A 195 11.32 -23.36 10.88
CA LEU A 195 10.60 -24.33 11.69
C LEU A 195 11.32 -25.69 11.68
N ARG A 196 11.56 -26.27 10.50
CA ARG A 196 12.26 -27.56 10.38
C ARG A 196 13.65 -27.53 11.00
N ARG A 197 14.37 -26.42 10.84
CA ARG A 197 15.69 -26.22 11.45
C ARG A 197 15.60 -26.24 12.97
N PHE A 198 14.58 -25.58 13.55
CA PHE A 198 14.36 -25.59 14.99
C PHE A 198 13.90 -26.96 15.51
N LEU A 199 12.96 -27.62 14.84
CA LEU A 199 12.48 -28.95 15.22
C LEU A 199 13.61 -29.98 15.25
N ASN A 200 14.54 -29.93 14.28
CA ASN A 200 15.72 -30.79 14.18
C ASN A 200 16.91 -30.31 15.03
N LEU A 201 16.77 -29.26 15.83
CA LEU A 201 17.88 -28.77 16.63
C LEU A 201 18.43 -29.85 17.60
N PRO A 202 17.61 -30.64 18.32
CA PRO A 202 18.13 -31.66 19.23
C PRO A 202 18.96 -32.75 18.54
N THR A 203 18.67 -33.10 17.28
CA THR A 203 19.39 -34.14 16.53
C THR A 203 20.76 -33.67 16.03
N THR A 204 20.95 -32.36 15.91
CA THR A 204 22.22 -31.73 15.49
C THR A 204 23.06 -31.23 16.66
N PHE A 205 22.52 -31.30 17.88
CA PHE A 205 23.17 -30.82 19.09
C PHE A 205 24.27 -31.79 19.56
N ARG A 206 25.49 -31.28 19.75
CA ARG A 206 26.66 -32.11 20.09
C ARG A 206 27.04 -32.11 21.58
N GLY A 207 26.45 -31.24 22.40
CA GLY A 207 26.75 -31.21 23.84
C GLY A 207 28.23 -30.89 24.15
N VAL A 208 28.79 -31.54 25.18
CA VAL A 208 30.19 -31.36 25.62
C VAL A 208 31.22 -32.24 24.89
N SER A 209 30.76 -33.18 24.05
CA SER A 209 31.63 -33.97 23.16
C SER A 209 31.55 -33.41 21.74
N ASP A 210 32.61 -33.51 20.95
CA ASP A 210 32.56 -33.18 19.51
C ASP A 210 32.10 -34.38 18.66
N GLU A 211 32.06 -35.58 19.25
CA GLU A 211 31.63 -36.82 18.61
C GLU A 211 30.10 -36.92 18.57
N LEU A 212 29.55 -37.11 17.36
CA LEU A 212 28.11 -37.19 17.14
C LEU A 212 27.48 -38.47 17.72
N THR A 213 28.23 -39.56 17.81
CA THR A 213 27.73 -40.88 18.21
C THR A 213 27.17 -40.91 19.63
N GLU A 214 27.89 -40.36 20.61
CA GLU A 214 27.39 -40.32 22.00
C GLU A 214 26.33 -39.24 22.22
N ALA A 215 26.47 -38.09 21.55
CA ALA A 215 25.51 -36.99 21.66
C ALA A 215 24.14 -37.34 21.03
N GLN A 216 24.13 -38.09 19.92
CA GLN A 216 22.90 -38.49 19.25
C GLN A 216 21.98 -39.32 20.14
N HIS A 217 22.52 -40.20 20.99
CA HIS A 217 21.71 -41.04 21.88
C HIS A 217 21.01 -40.25 22.99
N ILE A 218 21.58 -39.14 23.45
CA ILE A 218 21.03 -38.35 24.56
C ILE A 218 20.03 -37.31 24.03
N PHE A 219 20.41 -36.53 23.03
CA PHE A 219 19.62 -35.36 22.61
C PHE A 219 18.56 -35.68 21.54
N SER A 220 18.81 -36.61 20.61
CA SER A 220 17.87 -36.89 19.51
C SER A 220 16.48 -37.35 19.98
N PRO A 221 16.35 -38.22 21.02
CA PRO A 221 15.04 -38.63 21.53
C PRO A 221 14.17 -37.47 22.06
N MET A 222 14.74 -36.29 22.33
CA MET A 222 13.99 -35.09 22.74
C MET A 222 12.95 -34.68 21.70
N MET A 223 13.25 -34.87 20.42
CA MET A 223 12.33 -34.53 19.32
C MET A 223 11.06 -35.37 19.40
N GLU A 224 11.19 -36.69 19.56
CA GLU A 224 10.06 -37.62 19.67
C GLU A 224 9.25 -37.41 20.95
N ARG A 225 9.92 -37.13 22.08
CA ARG A 225 9.28 -36.86 23.37
C ARG A 225 8.40 -35.62 23.39
N ASN A 226 8.66 -34.66 22.49
CA ASN A 226 7.90 -33.41 22.39
C ASN A 226 7.09 -33.32 21.09
N ALA A 227 6.92 -34.45 20.37
CA ALA A 227 6.24 -34.48 19.08
C ALA A 227 4.74 -34.12 19.18
N ASP A 228 4.12 -34.35 20.33
CA ASP A 228 2.74 -33.95 20.65
C ASP A 228 2.51 -32.43 20.46
N ARG A 229 3.55 -31.63 20.68
CA ARG A 229 3.50 -30.17 20.55
C ARG A 229 3.59 -29.68 19.12
N PHE A 230 4.05 -30.52 18.18
CA PHE A 230 4.31 -30.09 16.80
C PHE A 230 3.02 -29.66 16.12
N LEU A 231 1.91 -30.36 16.36
CA LEU A 231 0.60 -30.00 15.80
C LEU A 231 0.20 -28.56 16.16
N THR A 232 0.43 -28.15 17.41
CA THR A 232 0.21 -26.76 17.86
C THR A 232 1.11 -25.78 17.13
N VAL A 233 2.39 -26.11 16.92
CA VAL A 233 3.33 -25.25 16.19
C VAL A 233 2.91 -25.04 14.75
N TYR A 234 2.52 -26.11 14.04
CA TYR A 234 2.01 -26.02 12.67
C TYR A 234 0.70 -25.23 12.61
N SER A 235 -0.19 -25.39 13.59
CA SER A 235 -1.42 -24.58 13.69
C SER A 235 -1.12 -23.09 13.92
N GLN A 236 -0.16 -22.75 14.80
CA GLN A 236 0.28 -21.37 15.01
C GLN A 236 0.89 -20.76 13.74
N ALA A 237 1.60 -21.56 12.94
CA ALA A 237 2.13 -21.13 11.65
C ALA A 237 1.03 -20.75 10.67
N GLU A 238 -0.03 -21.57 10.53
CA GLU A 238 -1.17 -21.23 9.68
C GLU A 238 -1.90 -19.99 10.20
N ASN A 239 -2.12 -19.88 11.51
CA ASN A 239 -2.70 -18.69 12.13
C ASN A 239 -1.88 -17.41 11.91
N LEU A 240 -0.55 -17.52 11.77
CA LEU A 240 0.31 -16.40 11.37
C LEU A 240 0.00 -15.95 9.93
N PHE A 241 -0.06 -16.88 8.99
CA PHE A 241 -0.34 -16.55 7.58
C PHE A 241 -1.77 -16.02 7.39
N SER A 242 -2.77 -16.60 8.05
CA SER A 242 -4.14 -16.06 8.01
C SER A 242 -4.21 -14.65 8.60
N ARG A 243 -3.48 -14.35 9.70
CA ARG A 243 -3.40 -12.97 10.22
C ARG A 243 -2.68 -12.02 9.28
N LEU A 244 -1.68 -12.49 8.51
CA LEU A 244 -1.03 -11.68 7.49
C LEU A 244 -2.00 -11.33 6.35
N GLU A 245 -2.77 -12.30 5.88
CA GLU A 245 -3.82 -12.07 4.86
C GLU A 245 -4.88 -11.07 5.35
N LEU A 246 -5.41 -11.26 6.56
CA LEU A 246 -6.35 -10.32 7.18
C LEU A 246 -5.76 -8.91 7.35
N ALA A 247 -4.46 -8.82 7.67
CA ALA A 247 -3.76 -7.54 7.74
C ALA A 247 -3.61 -6.87 6.36
N ALA A 248 -3.65 -7.63 5.27
CA ALA A 248 -3.68 -7.14 3.90
C ALA A 248 -5.07 -6.60 3.53
N GLU A 249 -6.13 -7.32 3.94
CA GLU A 249 -7.54 -7.00 3.63
C GLU A 249 -7.97 -5.60 4.09
N GLN A 250 -7.38 -5.07 5.18
CA GLN A 250 -7.70 -3.71 5.65
C GLN A 250 -7.38 -2.61 4.61
N PHE A 251 -6.52 -2.90 3.62
CA PHE A 251 -6.21 -1.99 2.51
C PHE A 251 -7.08 -2.24 1.29
N GLN A 252 -7.82 -3.35 1.23
CA GLN A 252 -8.58 -3.75 0.05
C GLN A 252 -9.61 -2.68 -0.35
N GLU A 253 -10.39 -2.17 0.61
CA GLU A 253 -11.36 -1.10 0.38
C GLU A 253 -10.75 0.20 -0.18
N TRP A 254 -9.48 0.46 0.12
CA TRP A 254 -8.78 1.67 -0.31
C TRP A 254 -8.26 1.57 -1.74
N VAL A 255 -7.99 0.35 -2.22
CA VAL A 255 -7.43 0.11 -3.55
C VAL A 255 -8.48 -0.26 -4.60
N VAL A 256 -9.75 -0.47 -4.22
CA VAL A 256 -10.87 -0.78 -5.13
C VAL A 256 -10.98 0.24 -6.28
N TRP A 257 -10.68 1.52 -6.02
CA TRP A 257 -10.74 2.56 -7.05
C TRP A 257 -9.79 2.33 -8.23
N GLY A 258 -8.68 1.63 -8.00
CA GLY A 258 -7.75 1.25 -9.06
C GLY A 258 -8.24 0.11 -9.96
N GLN A 259 -9.38 -0.52 -9.62
CA GLN A 259 -9.96 -1.63 -10.37
C GLN A 259 -11.13 -1.21 -11.28
N VAL A 260 -11.58 0.05 -11.19
CA VAL A 260 -12.79 0.51 -11.86
C VAL A 260 -12.49 1.70 -12.77
N ASP A 261 -13.24 1.81 -13.87
CA ASP A 261 -13.19 2.99 -14.73
C ASP A 261 -13.93 4.16 -14.07
N MET A 262 -13.14 5.09 -13.50
CA MET A 262 -13.65 6.26 -12.81
C MET A 262 -14.37 7.22 -13.76
N GLU A 263 -13.94 7.36 -15.02
CA GLU A 263 -14.56 8.29 -15.98
C GLU A 263 -15.97 7.83 -16.35
N GLN A 264 -16.13 6.52 -16.56
CA GLN A 264 -17.43 5.93 -16.86
C GLN A 264 -18.41 6.11 -15.69
N LEU A 265 -17.99 5.80 -14.46
CA LEU A 265 -18.84 5.97 -13.28
C LEU A 265 -19.25 7.42 -13.05
N ILE A 266 -18.31 8.35 -13.24
CA ILE A 266 -18.57 9.77 -13.06
C ILE A 266 -19.65 10.24 -14.04
N THR A 267 -19.52 9.86 -15.31
CA THR A 267 -20.46 10.25 -16.38
C THR A 267 -21.87 9.70 -16.13
N GLN A 268 -21.98 8.51 -15.53
CA GLN A 268 -23.27 7.85 -15.28
C GLN A 268 -24.01 8.37 -14.04
N HIS A 269 -23.30 8.93 -13.06
CA HIS A 269 -23.88 9.23 -11.74
C HIS A 269 -23.80 10.70 -11.31
N LEU A 270 -23.01 11.55 -11.97
CA LEU A 270 -22.88 12.97 -11.63
C LEU A 270 -23.68 13.83 -12.60
N HIS A 271 -24.73 14.49 -12.10
CA HIS A 271 -25.60 15.35 -12.92
C HIS A 271 -25.83 16.73 -12.29
N THR A 272 -26.02 16.77 -10.98
CA THR A 272 -26.32 17.99 -10.22
C THR A 272 -25.09 18.51 -9.48
N THR A 273 -25.02 19.81 -9.22
CA THR A 273 -23.94 20.43 -8.43
C THR A 273 -23.71 19.74 -7.09
N ALA A 274 -24.79 19.32 -6.42
CA ALA A 274 -24.75 18.61 -5.15
C ALA A 274 -23.99 17.28 -5.24
N ASP A 275 -24.08 16.57 -6.37
CA ASP A 275 -23.39 15.30 -6.59
C ASP A 275 -21.86 15.52 -6.55
N TRP A 276 -21.34 16.53 -7.25
CA TRP A 276 -19.90 16.87 -7.20
C TRP A 276 -19.50 17.37 -5.81
N GLU A 277 -20.32 18.21 -5.15
CA GLU A 277 -20.02 18.68 -3.80
C GLU A 277 -19.87 17.52 -2.80
N LEU A 278 -20.81 16.57 -2.83
CA LEU A 278 -20.77 15.40 -1.96
C LEU A 278 -19.52 14.57 -2.22
N ASN A 279 -19.18 14.34 -3.49
CA ASN A 279 -18.00 13.57 -3.88
C ASN A 279 -16.70 14.26 -3.47
N PHE A 280 -16.54 15.57 -3.68
CA PHE A 280 -15.35 16.31 -3.21
C PHE A 280 -15.24 16.32 -1.68
N ARG A 281 -16.36 16.47 -0.95
CA ARG A 281 -16.36 16.40 0.53
C ARG A 281 -15.95 15.01 1.01
N THR A 282 -16.52 13.97 0.40
CA THR A 282 -16.23 12.56 0.73
C THR A 282 -14.78 12.21 0.40
N LEU A 283 -14.27 12.66 -0.74
CA LEU A 283 -12.88 12.47 -1.15
C LEU A 283 -11.90 13.13 -0.17
N LYS A 284 -12.19 14.36 0.26
CA LYS A 284 -11.41 15.05 1.30
C LYS A 284 -11.43 14.30 2.64
N ALA A 285 -12.58 13.74 3.03
CA ALA A 285 -12.69 12.93 4.24
C ALA A 285 -11.90 11.62 4.12
N ARG A 286 -11.97 10.95 2.95
CA ARG A 286 -11.19 9.74 2.64
C ARG A 286 -9.69 10.02 2.62
N GLY A 287 -9.22 11.14 2.06
CA GLY A 287 -7.81 11.54 2.09
C GLY A 287 -7.26 11.68 3.52
N LYS A 288 -8.02 12.36 4.41
CA LYS A 288 -7.66 12.42 5.85
C LYS A 288 -7.67 11.04 6.52
N GLY A 289 -8.49 10.11 6.04
CA GLY A 289 -8.51 8.72 6.51
C GLY A 289 -7.28 7.94 6.04
N ALA A 290 -6.86 8.14 4.79
CA ALA A 290 -5.68 7.50 4.21
C ALA A 290 -4.39 7.89 4.93
N GLU A 291 -4.26 9.15 5.38
CA GLU A 291 -3.11 9.60 6.20
C GLU A 291 -2.95 8.80 7.50
N LYS A 292 -4.07 8.36 8.11
CA LYS A 292 -4.08 7.58 9.35
C LYS A 292 -3.72 6.12 9.16
N LEU A 293 -3.62 5.64 7.91
CA LEU A 293 -3.25 4.26 7.64
C LEU A 293 -1.84 3.98 8.18
N PRO A 294 -1.61 2.82 8.81
CA PRO A 294 -0.30 2.48 9.35
C PRO A 294 0.71 2.31 8.22
N SER A 295 1.92 2.87 8.38
CA SER A 295 3.01 2.67 7.42
C SER A 295 3.72 1.32 7.62
N GLN A 296 3.53 0.70 8.79
CA GLN A 296 4.10 -0.60 9.14
C GLN A 296 3.12 -1.37 10.02
N LEU A 297 3.01 -2.68 9.77
CA LEU A 297 2.27 -3.61 10.60
C LEU A 297 3.21 -4.70 11.11
N HIS A 298 2.93 -5.18 12.32
CA HIS A 298 3.66 -6.28 12.92
C HIS A 298 2.72 -7.46 13.15
N VAL A 299 3.05 -8.59 12.54
CA VAL A 299 2.38 -9.87 12.74
C VAL A 299 3.46 -10.88 13.17
N ASP A 300 3.63 -11.04 14.47
CA ASP A 300 4.70 -11.82 15.11
C ASP A 300 6.09 -11.57 14.47
N CYS A 301 6.72 -12.59 13.89
CA CYS A 301 8.02 -12.49 13.23
C CYS A 301 8.00 -11.82 11.85
N VAL A 302 6.86 -11.33 11.36
CA VAL A 302 6.75 -10.66 10.06
C VAL A 302 6.40 -9.20 10.25
N SER A 303 7.18 -8.34 9.61
CA SER A 303 6.93 -6.92 9.50
C SER A 303 6.43 -6.59 8.11
N VAL A 304 5.23 -6.06 8.00
CA VAL A 304 4.68 -5.61 6.72
C VAL A 304 4.93 -4.12 6.58
N ASN A 305 5.68 -3.72 5.56
CA ASN A 305 5.83 -2.33 5.15
C ASN A 305 4.67 -1.96 4.21
N CYS A 306 3.84 -1.03 4.67
CA CYS A 306 2.64 -0.59 3.96
C CYS A 306 2.86 0.74 3.21
N SER A 307 4.07 1.30 3.24
CA SER A 307 4.38 2.54 2.52
C SER A 307 4.10 2.46 1.01
N PRO A 308 4.40 1.34 0.30
CA PRO A 308 4.09 1.24 -1.12
C PRO A 308 2.59 1.26 -1.43
N VAL A 309 1.77 0.52 -0.66
CA VAL A 309 0.31 0.56 -0.85
C VAL A 309 -0.28 1.92 -0.49
N LYS A 310 0.24 2.60 0.56
CA LYS A 310 -0.19 3.96 0.89
C LYS A 310 0.06 4.94 -0.24
N ALA A 311 1.24 4.89 -0.87
CA ALA A 311 1.54 5.73 -2.02
C ALA A 311 0.57 5.48 -3.19
N VAL A 312 0.17 4.23 -3.43
CA VAL A 312 -0.84 3.90 -4.45
C VAL A 312 -2.22 4.44 -4.08
N ILE A 313 -2.61 4.37 -2.81
CA ILE A 313 -3.88 4.93 -2.33
C ILE A 313 -3.90 6.45 -2.54
N ASP A 314 -2.81 7.14 -2.23
CA ASP A 314 -2.69 8.58 -2.43
C ASP A 314 -2.77 8.94 -3.93
N ASP A 315 -2.11 8.16 -4.80
CA ASP A 315 -2.20 8.32 -6.26
C ASP A 315 -3.62 8.12 -6.78
N HIS A 316 -4.34 7.07 -6.32
CA HIS A 316 -5.73 6.86 -6.68
C HIS A 316 -6.65 8.01 -6.25
N LEU A 317 -6.47 8.53 -5.02
CA LEU A 317 -7.25 9.65 -4.52
C LEU A 317 -6.99 10.93 -5.31
N GLN A 318 -5.73 11.18 -5.66
CA GLN A 318 -5.33 12.32 -6.49
C GLN A 318 -5.91 12.20 -7.90
N ARG A 319 -5.82 11.02 -8.52
CA ARG A 319 -6.40 10.77 -9.83
C ARG A 319 -7.91 10.97 -9.83
N LEU A 320 -8.62 10.47 -8.82
CA LEU A 320 -10.06 10.68 -8.67
C LEU A 320 -10.40 12.17 -8.52
N PHE A 321 -9.61 12.93 -7.76
CA PHE A 321 -9.78 14.38 -7.62
C PHE A 321 -9.67 15.09 -8.97
N GLU A 322 -8.66 14.75 -9.76
CA GLU A 322 -8.41 15.31 -11.09
C GLU A 322 -9.52 14.94 -12.08
N THR A 323 -9.97 13.69 -12.09
CA THR A 323 -11.08 13.25 -12.94
C THR A 323 -12.39 13.94 -12.57
N LEU A 324 -12.67 14.13 -11.28
CA LEU A 324 -13.85 14.90 -10.82
C LEU A 324 -13.77 16.36 -11.25
N LEU A 325 -12.61 17.01 -11.11
CA LEU A 325 -12.41 18.39 -11.57
C LEU A 325 -12.64 18.53 -13.08
N GLU A 326 -12.06 17.62 -13.87
CA GLU A 326 -12.20 17.66 -15.32
C GLU A 326 -13.62 17.37 -15.77
N SER A 327 -14.32 16.44 -15.11
CA SER A 327 -15.74 16.18 -15.38
C SER A 327 -16.62 17.40 -15.12
N LEU A 328 -16.38 18.14 -14.02
CA LEU A 328 -17.11 19.35 -13.68
C LEU A 328 -16.82 20.47 -14.69
N ARG A 329 -15.56 20.61 -15.13
CA ARG A 329 -15.17 21.56 -16.19
C ARG A 329 -15.89 21.24 -17.49
N ARG A 330 -15.92 19.97 -17.91
CA ARG A 330 -16.65 19.53 -19.11
C ARG A 330 -18.15 19.79 -19.00
N ALA A 331 -18.76 19.56 -17.83
CA ALA A 331 -20.17 19.85 -17.60
C ALA A 331 -20.48 21.35 -17.74
N VAL A 332 -19.63 22.23 -17.21
CA VAL A 332 -19.78 23.69 -17.40
C VAL A 332 -19.61 24.06 -18.88
N GLN A 333 -18.62 23.48 -19.56
CA GLN A 333 -18.37 23.78 -20.96
C GLN A 333 -19.52 23.32 -21.86
N ALA A 334 -20.15 22.17 -21.57
CA ALA A 334 -21.32 21.67 -22.28
C ALA A 334 -22.51 22.64 -22.17
N HIS A 335 -22.79 23.14 -20.96
CA HIS A 335 -23.82 24.17 -20.75
C HIS A 335 -23.50 25.47 -21.49
N ILE A 336 -22.23 25.89 -21.49
CA ILE A 336 -21.80 27.07 -22.25
C ILE A 336 -22.09 26.86 -23.73
N THR A 337 -21.71 25.71 -24.31
CA THR A 337 -21.93 25.44 -25.74
C THR A 337 -23.40 25.39 -26.12
N GLU A 338 -24.26 24.85 -25.26
CA GLU A 338 -25.71 24.78 -25.46
C GLU A 338 -26.37 26.17 -25.50
N VAL A 339 -26.03 27.02 -24.52
CA VAL A 339 -26.56 28.39 -24.47
C VAL A 339 -25.95 29.23 -25.59
N ASP A 340 -24.67 29.02 -25.93
CA ASP A 340 -24.01 29.78 -26.98
C ASP A 340 -24.59 29.49 -28.37
N SER A 341 -24.91 28.22 -28.67
CA SER A 341 -25.60 27.89 -29.92
C SER A 341 -26.96 28.58 -30.02
N PHE A 342 -27.72 28.62 -28.92
CA PHE A 342 -28.99 29.35 -28.89
C PHE A 342 -28.79 30.86 -29.08
N ILE A 343 -27.80 31.48 -28.41
CA ILE A 343 -27.51 32.90 -28.58
C ILE A 343 -27.14 33.21 -30.03
N MET A 344 -26.29 32.39 -30.65
CA MET A 344 -25.88 32.58 -32.04
C MET A 344 -27.07 32.50 -33.00
N GLU A 345 -27.90 31.47 -32.89
CA GLU A 345 -29.11 31.30 -33.72
C GLU A 345 -30.11 32.45 -33.52
N ALA A 346 -30.37 32.84 -32.26
CA ALA A 346 -31.29 33.93 -31.93
C ALA A 346 -30.77 35.28 -32.43
N THR A 347 -29.48 35.56 -32.27
CA THR A 347 -28.85 36.81 -32.73
C THR A 347 -28.88 36.92 -34.24
N GLU A 348 -28.58 35.84 -34.96
CA GLU A 348 -28.66 35.81 -36.42
C GLU A 348 -30.09 36.09 -36.90
N MET A 349 -31.08 35.49 -36.25
CA MET A 349 -32.49 35.68 -36.60
C MET A 349 -32.94 37.13 -36.36
N LEU A 350 -32.62 37.72 -35.20
CA LEU A 350 -33.01 39.09 -34.85
C LEU A 350 -32.27 40.17 -35.65
N SER A 351 -31.10 39.85 -36.20
CA SER A 351 -30.30 40.77 -37.01
C SER A 351 -30.82 40.92 -38.45
N ARG A 352 -31.67 40.00 -38.92
CA ARG A 352 -32.28 40.09 -40.25
C ARG A 352 -33.36 41.17 -40.27
N ARG A 353 -33.21 42.13 -41.18
CA ARG A 353 -34.22 43.17 -41.40
C ARG A 353 -35.24 42.70 -42.43
N PRO A 354 -36.54 42.68 -42.10
CA PRO A 354 -37.57 42.26 -43.05
C PRO A 354 -37.72 43.28 -44.17
N GLN A 355 -37.81 42.82 -45.42
CA GLN A 355 -37.94 43.63 -46.63
C GLN A 355 -39.32 43.50 -47.29
N SER A 356 -40.14 42.54 -46.85
CA SER A 356 -41.50 42.31 -47.34
C SER A 356 -42.50 42.18 -46.19
N VAL A 357 -43.80 42.30 -46.49
CA VAL A 357 -44.87 42.14 -45.49
C VAL A 357 -44.93 40.70 -44.97
N GLU A 358 -44.64 39.70 -45.81
CA GLU A 358 -44.53 38.29 -45.41
C GLU A 358 -43.34 38.09 -44.45
N GLU A 359 -42.17 38.65 -44.77
CA GLU A 359 -40.99 38.60 -43.91
C GLU A 359 -41.20 39.31 -42.55
N VAL A 360 -42.03 40.35 -42.50
CA VAL A 360 -42.44 41.00 -41.24
C VAL A 360 -43.27 40.04 -40.37
N GLY A 361 -44.17 39.27 -40.99
CA GLY A 361 -44.96 38.23 -40.32
C GLY A 361 -44.07 37.13 -39.74
N ASP A 362 -43.17 36.58 -40.56
CA ASP A 362 -42.19 35.56 -40.14
C ASP A 362 -41.30 36.06 -39.00
N ALA A 363 -40.83 37.32 -39.06
CA ALA A 363 -40.02 37.92 -38.01
C ALA A 363 -40.79 38.04 -36.68
N HIS A 364 -42.08 38.39 -36.72
CA HIS A 364 -42.93 38.43 -35.51
C HIS A 364 -43.17 37.05 -34.91
N GLU A 365 -43.43 36.04 -35.75
CA GLU A 365 -43.66 34.67 -35.29
C GLU A 365 -42.41 34.11 -34.61
N ARG A 366 -41.25 34.20 -35.27
CA ARG A 366 -39.98 33.74 -34.71
C ARG A 366 -39.56 34.53 -33.46
N HIS A 367 -39.81 35.84 -33.42
CA HIS A 367 -39.56 36.63 -32.21
C HIS A 367 -40.43 36.16 -31.04
N THR A 368 -41.70 35.83 -31.31
CA THR A 368 -42.62 35.30 -30.29
C THR A 368 -42.15 33.94 -29.77
N GLU A 369 -41.60 33.09 -30.64
CA GLU A 369 -40.98 31.82 -30.24
C GLU A 369 -39.74 32.03 -29.37
N LEU A 370 -38.85 32.95 -29.76
CA LEU A 370 -37.67 33.31 -28.96
C LEU A 370 -38.04 33.83 -27.58
N VAL A 371 -39.06 34.69 -27.46
CA VAL A 371 -39.55 35.20 -26.16
C VAL A 371 -40.05 34.06 -25.26
N LYS A 372 -40.61 32.99 -25.84
CA LYS A 372 -41.05 31.81 -25.09
C LYS A 372 -39.91 30.88 -24.69
N SER A 373 -38.88 30.74 -25.52
CA SER A 373 -37.74 29.85 -25.26
C SER A 373 -36.66 30.50 -24.36
N PHE A 374 -36.47 31.82 -24.46
CA PHE A 374 -35.44 32.56 -23.71
C PHE A 374 -35.45 32.30 -22.19
N PRO A 375 -36.59 32.32 -21.47
CA PRO A 375 -36.61 32.05 -20.03
C PRO A 375 -36.19 30.61 -19.67
N GLN A 376 -36.29 29.65 -20.61
CA GLN A 376 -35.99 28.24 -20.38
C GLN A 376 -34.48 27.96 -20.26
N PHE A 377 -33.63 28.84 -20.80
CA PHE A 377 -32.18 28.74 -20.69
C PHE A 377 -31.61 29.41 -19.43
N MET A 378 -32.38 30.24 -18.73
CA MET A 378 -31.93 30.87 -17.48
C MET A 378 -31.58 29.83 -16.39
N PRO A 379 -32.36 28.75 -16.18
CA PRO A 379 -31.95 27.64 -15.31
C PRO A 379 -30.62 26.99 -15.72
N VAL A 380 -30.36 26.84 -17.03
CA VAL A 380 -29.11 26.25 -17.55
C VAL A 380 -27.92 27.14 -17.23
N ILE A 381 -28.05 28.45 -17.42
CA ILE A 381 -27.02 29.44 -17.06
C ILE A 381 -26.76 29.42 -15.55
N ASN A 382 -27.81 29.40 -14.72
CA ASN A 382 -27.68 29.37 -13.26
C ASN A 382 -27.03 28.07 -12.76
N ASP A 383 -27.32 26.93 -13.39
CA ASP A 383 -26.66 25.65 -13.10
C ASP A 383 -25.19 25.69 -13.50
N ALA A 384 -24.86 26.25 -14.69
CA ALA A 384 -23.48 26.46 -15.13
C ALA A 384 -22.71 27.39 -14.19
N GLU A 385 -23.31 28.46 -13.69
CA GLU A 385 -22.73 29.37 -12.70
C GLU A 385 -22.47 28.67 -11.36
N SER A 386 -23.43 27.87 -10.90
CA SER A 386 -23.30 27.09 -9.67
C SER A 386 -22.18 26.05 -9.77
N LYS A 387 -22.11 25.32 -10.90
CA LYS A 387 -21.02 24.39 -11.23
C LYS A 387 -19.66 25.11 -11.33
N ASN A 388 -19.60 26.27 -11.99
CA ASN A 388 -18.37 27.05 -12.14
C ASN A 388 -17.89 27.66 -10.80
N LYS A 389 -18.82 28.02 -9.91
CA LYS A 389 -18.50 28.48 -8.55
C LYS A 389 -17.84 27.35 -7.74
N LEU A 390 -18.39 26.13 -7.81
CA LEU A 390 -17.78 24.96 -7.19
C LEU A 390 -16.39 24.68 -7.79
N LEU A 391 -16.25 24.75 -9.12
CA LEU A 391 -14.99 24.54 -9.82
C LEU A 391 -13.91 25.53 -9.35
N ARG A 392 -14.24 26.82 -9.20
CA ARG A 392 -13.32 27.82 -8.61
C ARG A 392 -12.96 27.50 -7.16
N SER A 393 -13.94 27.07 -6.37
CA SER A 393 -13.70 26.76 -4.95
C SER A 393 -12.78 25.56 -4.75
N VAL A 394 -12.80 24.58 -5.65
CA VAL A 394 -12.08 23.31 -5.49
C VAL A 394 -10.80 23.28 -6.34
N GLY A 395 -10.85 23.74 -7.58
CA GLY A 395 -9.74 23.74 -8.53
C GLY A 395 -9.01 25.08 -8.66
N GLY A 396 -9.40 26.11 -7.89
CA GLY A 396 -8.81 27.46 -7.90
C GLY A 396 -9.10 28.29 -9.15
N THR A 397 -9.43 27.64 -10.28
CA THR A 397 -9.72 28.26 -11.57
C THR A 397 -11.08 27.83 -12.07
N GLY A 398 -11.84 28.79 -12.60
CA GLY A 398 -13.12 28.52 -13.24
C GLY A 398 -13.01 28.59 -14.76
N VAL A 399 -14.12 28.33 -15.44
CA VAL A 399 -14.26 28.59 -16.88
C VAL A 399 -14.57 30.08 -17.07
N ALA A 400 -13.62 30.81 -17.66
CA ALA A 400 -13.73 32.25 -17.89
C ALA A 400 -14.82 32.61 -18.91
N ALA A 401 -14.99 31.77 -19.94
CA ALA A 401 -15.97 31.95 -21.01
C ALA A 401 -17.43 32.07 -20.51
N LEU A 402 -17.73 31.62 -19.28
CA LEU A 402 -19.06 31.79 -18.70
C LEU A 402 -19.41 33.27 -18.44
N ALA A 403 -18.43 34.09 -18.07
CA ALA A 403 -18.68 35.53 -17.87
C ALA A 403 -19.01 36.21 -19.21
N ASP A 404 -18.30 35.84 -20.27
CA ASP A 404 -18.56 36.33 -21.62
C ASP A 404 -19.91 35.84 -22.16
N LEU A 405 -20.29 34.60 -21.86
CA LEU A 405 -21.61 34.05 -22.19
C LEU A 405 -22.73 34.85 -21.48
N ARG A 406 -22.57 35.14 -20.19
CA ARG A 406 -23.55 35.92 -19.42
C ARG A 406 -23.75 37.30 -20.02
N LYS A 407 -22.65 37.96 -20.42
CA LYS A 407 -22.71 39.25 -21.10
C LYS A 407 -23.46 39.16 -22.44
N ARG A 408 -23.14 38.16 -23.27
CA ARG A 408 -23.83 37.95 -24.56
C ARG A 408 -25.30 37.59 -24.39
N TRP A 409 -25.66 36.91 -23.31
CA TRP A 409 -27.04 36.62 -22.94
C TRP A 409 -27.83 37.90 -22.60
N GLU A 410 -27.23 38.81 -21.85
CA GLU A 410 -27.79 40.14 -21.56
C GLU A 410 -27.90 41.00 -22.83
N GLU A 411 -26.87 40.98 -23.69
CA GLU A 411 -26.90 41.65 -25.00
C GLU A 411 -28.02 41.10 -25.91
N LEU A 412 -28.29 39.79 -25.88
CA LEU A 412 -29.40 39.17 -26.61
C LEU A 412 -30.76 39.63 -26.08
N HIS A 413 -30.93 39.75 -24.76
CA HIS A 413 -32.14 40.28 -24.15
C HIS A 413 -32.43 41.70 -24.66
N ASP A 414 -31.42 42.57 -24.63
CA ASP A 414 -31.53 43.94 -25.11
C ASP A 414 -31.86 43.98 -26.62
N LEU A 415 -31.26 43.08 -27.42
CA LEU A 415 -31.55 42.94 -28.84
C LEU A 415 -33.00 42.49 -29.09
N MET A 416 -33.54 41.58 -28.27
CA MET A 416 -34.93 41.15 -28.35
C MET A 416 -35.88 42.32 -28.08
N GLU A 417 -35.65 43.12 -27.03
CA GLU A 417 -36.45 44.31 -26.75
C GLU A 417 -36.35 45.36 -27.87
N ALA A 418 -35.17 45.54 -28.45
CA ALA A 418 -34.95 46.47 -29.55
C ALA A 418 -35.56 45.99 -30.87
N HIS A 419 -35.59 44.69 -31.14
CA HIS A 419 -36.05 44.12 -32.41
C HIS A 419 -37.49 44.54 -32.73
N GLN A 420 -38.38 44.60 -31.74
CA GLN A 420 -39.76 45.02 -31.97
C GLN A 420 -39.85 46.49 -32.44
N ARG A 421 -38.96 47.37 -31.95
CA ARG A 421 -38.83 48.75 -32.43
C ARG A 421 -38.29 48.80 -33.86
N ILE A 422 -37.26 48.00 -34.15
CA ILE A 422 -36.66 47.91 -35.50
C ILE A 422 -37.70 47.44 -36.51
N VAL A 423 -38.50 46.42 -36.19
CA VAL A 423 -39.56 45.92 -37.08
C VAL A 423 -40.64 46.98 -37.27
N GLN A 424 -41.05 47.72 -36.23
CA GLN A 424 -42.00 48.83 -36.38
C GLN A 424 -41.47 49.94 -37.30
N GLU A 425 -40.18 50.29 -37.17
CA GLU A 425 -39.53 51.26 -38.04
C GLU A 425 -39.46 50.76 -39.50
N GLN A 426 -39.13 49.49 -39.71
CA GLN A 426 -39.15 48.87 -41.05
C GLN A 426 -40.56 48.84 -41.65
N ILE A 427 -41.61 48.53 -40.86
CA ILE A 427 -43.01 48.63 -41.31
C ILE A 427 -43.32 50.06 -41.77
N SER A 428 -42.89 51.08 -41.02
CA SER A 428 -43.11 52.48 -41.40
C SER A 428 -42.39 52.83 -42.71
N THR A 429 -41.18 52.31 -42.90
CA THR A 429 -40.38 52.48 -44.11
C THR A 429 -41.04 51.79 -45.31
N LEU A 430 -41.46 50.53 -45.16
CA LEU A 430 -42.19 49.79 -46.19
C LEU A 430 -43.50 50.49 -46.57
N LYS A 431 -44.26 50.99 -45.60
CA LYS A 431 -45.47 51.79 -45.86
C LYS A 431 -45.14 53.05 -46.68
N SER A 432 -44.11 53.80 -46.30
CA SER A 432 -43.68 54.99 -47.06
C SER A 432 -43.20 54.65 -48.48
N GLY A 433 -42.53 53.50 -48.65
CA GLY A 433 -42.11 52.97 -49.95
C GLY A 433 -43.30 52.62 -50.84
N VAL A 434 -44.31 51.94 -50.29
CA VAL A 434 -45.56 51.63 -51.00
C VAL A 434 -46.30 52.92 -51.37
N VAL A 435 -46.41 53.89 -50.46
CA VAL A 435 -47.03 55.20 -50.75
C VAL A 435 -46.29 55.94 -51.86
N THR A 436 -44.96 55.95 -51.83
CA THR A 436 -44.13 56.58 -52.87
C THR A 436 -44.33 55.88 -54.22
N ARG A 437 -44.31 54.54 -54.26
CA ARG A 437 -44.54 53.77 -55.49
C ARG A 437 -45.96 53.95 -56.03
N LEU A 438 -46.96 54.09 -55.15
CA LEU A 438 -48.33 54.40 -55.54
C LEU A 438 -48.42 55.79 -56.16
N ALA A 439 -47.73 56.77 -55.58
CA ALA A 439 -47.67 58.14 -56.10
C ALA A 439 -46.96 58.22 -57.45
N THR A 440 -45.85 57.48 -57.65
CA THR A 440 -45.17 57.41 -58.96
C THR A 440 -46.06 56.75 -60.00
N TRP A 441 -46.71 55.63 -59.65
CA TRP A 441 -47.64 54.96 -60.56
C TRP A 441 -48.83 55.85 -60.91
N GLN A 442 -49.38 56.61 -59.94
CA GLN A 442 -50.43 57.60 -60.20
C GLN A 442 -49.94 58.70 -61.16
N ALA A 443 -48.73 59.23 -60.95
CA ALA A 443 -48.16 60.24 -61.84
C ALA A 443 -47.92 59.70 -63.26
N ASP A 444 -47.45 58.46 -63.39
CA ASP A 444 -47.23 57.81 -64.69
C ASP A 444 -48.55 57.45 -65.39
N LEU A 445 -49.58 57.07 -64.63
CA LEU A 445 -50.94 56.91 -65.14
C LEU A 445 -51.51 58.24 -65.64
N GLU A 446 -51.34 59.33 -64.88
CA GLU A 446 -51.78 60.68 -65.30
C GLU A 446 -51.06 61.13 -66.57
N ARG A 447 -49.74 60.90 -66.67
CA ARG A 447 -48.95 61.16 -67.89
C ARG A 447 -49.48 60.34 -69.06
N PHE A 448 -49.69 59.03 -68.89
CA PHE A 448 -50.24 58.16 -69.92
C PHE A 448 -51.62 58.65 -70.38
N VAL A 449 -52.53 58.98 -69.45
CA VAL A 449 -53.86 59.52 -69.76
C VAL A 449 -53.75 60.85 -70.51
N SER A 450 -52.85 61.73 -70.11
CA SER A 450 -52.63 63.02 -70.78
C SER A 450 -52.11 62.84 -72.21
N HIS A 451 -51.14 61.93 -72.40
CA HIS A 451 -50.56 61.61 -73.71
C HIS A 451 -51.61 60.96 -74.62
N TRP A 452 -52.39 60.01 -74.10
CA TRP A 452 -53.51 59.42 -74.84
C TRP A 452 -54.53 60.47 -75.24
N ARG A 453 -54.93 61.39 -74.34
CA ARG A 453 -55.90 62.45 -74.69
C ARG A 453 -55.40 63.41 -75.78
N GLN A 454 -54.09 63.65 -75.86
CA GLN A 454 -53.48 64.54 -76.84
C GLN A 454 -53.27 63.88 -78.21
N PHE A 455 -52.84 62.61 -78.21
CA PHE A 455 -52.39 61.92 -79.42
C PHE A 455 -53.37 60.85 -79.91
N ARG A 456 -54.49 60.61 -79.23
CA ARG A 456 -55.50 59.65 -79.68
C ARG A 456 -55.94 59.98 -81.12
N PRO A 457 -55.95 58.99 -82.04
CA PRO A 457 -56.47 59.20 -83.39
C PRO A 457 -57.92 59.68 -83.32
N GLY A 458 -58.22 60.79 -83.98
CA GLY A 458 -59.61 61.28 -84.08
C GLY A 458 -60.48 60.28 -84.84
N ASP A 459 -61.78 60.24 -84.55
CA ASP A 459 -62.70 59.22 -85.08
C ASP A 459 -62.73 59.17 -86.63
N ALA A 460 -62.32 60.25 -87.31
CA ALA A 460 -62.21 60.34 -88.76
C ALA A 460 -61.08 59.49 -89.39
N LEU A 461 -60.04 59.10 -88.63
CA LEU A 461 -58.93 58.25 -89.11
C LEU A 461 -59.27 56.75 -89.08
N LEU A 462 -60.41 56.36 -88.49
CA LEU A 462 -60.86 54.97 -88.40
C LEU A 462 -61.58 54.47 -89.67
N GLU A 463 -61.94 55.37 -90.60
CA GLU A 463 -62.76 55.08 -91.78
C GLU A 463 -61.98 55.08 -93.12
N ILE A 464 -60.67 55.31 -93.12
CA ILE A 464 -59.85 55.44 -94.33
C ILE A 464 -58.82 54.30 -94.39
N GLU A 465 -58.79 53.47 -95.44
CA GLU A 465 -57.70 52.49 -95.61
C GLU A 465 -56.49 53.12 -96.33
N GLY A 466 -55.34 53.22 -95.65
CA GLY A 466 -54.12 53.80 -96.22
C GLY A 466 -52.89 53.77 -95.28
N PRO A 467 -51.69 54.18 -95.74
CA PRO A 467 -50.45 54.15 -94.95
C PRO A 467 -50.52 54.96 -93.64
N GLU A 468 -51.40 55.97 -93.57
CA GLU A 468 -51.65 56.77 -92.37
C GLU A 468 -52.37 55.98 -91.25
N THR A 469 -53.19 54.97 -91.60
CA THR A 469 -53.80 54.07 -90.61
C THR A 469 -52.83 53.05 -90.03
N HIS A 470 -51.80 52.65 -90.78
CA HIS A 470 -50.74 51.79 -90.25
C HIS A 470 -49.93 52.54 -89.17
N GLY A 471 -49.61 53.81 -89.37
CA GLY A 471 -48.96 54.64 -88.35
C GLY A 471 -49.82 54.86 -87.10
N ALA A 472 -51.14 55.07 -87.27
CA ALA A 472 -52.08 55.15 -86.15
C ALA A 472 -52.21 53.82 -85.38
N LEU A 473 -52.23 52.68 -86.09
CA LEU A 473 -52.24 51.34 -85.49
C LEU A 473 -50.95 51.04 -84.72
N GLU A 474 -49.78 51.40 -85.24
CA GLU A 474 -48.51 51.25 -84.53
C GLU A 474 -48.45 52.10 -83.26
N MET A 475 -48.95 53.33 -83.32
CA MET A 475 -49.03 54.21 -82.14
C MET A 475 -50.03 53.69 -81.08
N VAL A 476 -51.20 53.20 -81.50
CA VAL A 476 -52.18 52.56 -80.59
C VAL A 476 -51.60 51.29 -79.97
N ARG A 477 -50.85 50.49 -80.74
CA ARG A 477 -50.16 49.29 -80.25
C ARG A 477 -49.07 49.64 -79.23
N GLY A 478 -48.33 50.73 -79.45
CA GLY A 478 -47.38 51.29 -78.49
C GLY A 478 -48.05 51.72 -77.18
N HIS A 479 -49.17 52.44 -77.26
CA HIS A 479 -49.96 52.80 -76.07
C HIS A 479 -50.60 51.60 -75.37
N GLN A 480 -50.97 50.57 -76.11
CA GLN A 480 -51.45 49.32 -75.54
C GLN A 480 -50.33 48.62 -74.76
N THR A 481 -49.10 48.59 -75.27
CA THR A 481 -47.96 48.04 -74.54
C THR A 481 -47.62 48.86 -73.30
N ASP A 482 -47.64 50.20 -73.39
CA ASP A 482 -47.38 51.09 -72.24
C ASP A 482 -48.44 50.89 -71.15
N PHE A 483 -49.73 50.76 -71.55
CA PHE A 483 -50.81 50.48 -70.62
C PHE A 483 -50.71 49.09 -69.98
N GLN A 484 -50.26 48.08 -70.73
CA GLN A 484 -50.00 46.74 -70.19
C GLN A 484 -48.87 46.76 -69.15
N VAL A 485 -47.84 47.58 -69.35
CA VAL A 485 -46.77 47.79 -68.35
C VAL A 485 -47.35 48.44 -67.09
N LEU A 486 -48.15 49.51 -67.22
CA LEU A 486 -48.82 50.15 -66.09
C LEU A 486 -49.79 49.20 -65.35
N GLN A 487 -50.46 48.31 -66.09
CA GLN A 487 -51.37 47.32 -65.53
C GLN A 487 -50.61 46.23 -64.77
N ALA A 488 -49.48 45.75 -65.29
CA ALA A 488 -48.60 44.81 -64.60
C ALA A 488 -47.96 45.45 -63.35
N GLU A 489 -47.61 46.74 -63.38
CA GLU A 489 -47.13 47.47 -62.21
C GLU A 489 -48.23 47.66 -61.16
N ARG A 490 -49.49 47.89 -61.58
CA ARG A 490 -50.65 47.92 -60.68
C ARG A 490 -50.81 46.59 -59.95
N GLU A 491 -50.74 45.47 -60.66
CA GLU A 491 -50.82 44.13 -60.06
C GLU A 491 -49.67 43.81 -59.09
N ARG A 492 -48.58 44.59 -59.09
CA ARG A 492 -47.47 44.47 -58.12
C ARG A 492 -47.59 45.41 -56.91
N LEU A 493 -48.59 46.30 -56.89
CA LEU A 493 -48.83 47.25 -55.81
C LEU A 493 -49.97 46.82 -54.87
N TRP A 494 -50.81 45.89 -55.33
CA TRP A 494 -51.98 45.33 -54.66
C TRP A 494 -51.80 43.82 -54.57
#